data_AF-A0A7C5B7S8-F1
#
_entry.id   AF-A0A7C5B7S8-F1
#
_cell.length_a   1.000
_cell.length_b   1.000
_cell.length_c   1.000
_cell.angle_alpha   90.00
_cell.angle_beta   90.00
_cell.angle_gamma   90.00
#
_symmetry.space_group_name_H-M   'P 1'
#
loop_
_entity.id
_entity.type
_entity.pdbx_description
1 polymer ?
#
loop_
_entity_poly.entity_id
_entity_poly.type
_entity_poly.pdbx_seq_one_letter_code
_entity_poly.pdbx_strand_id
1 'polypeptide(L)'
;MRICLGGTFETIHKGHEAMLSQAFKICALEKKGYVYIGITSDEFAKLSKKYRVSKFEKRKKNLLNYLKKKGFGNFELGKLEDRFGPAVDGDFDVCVVSPESKRYIPELNAKRNAAGKSALKAFVVDYVLADDLKPISSTRIKEGKITTTGRLRQPIKIAVGSKNVVKVEAVRNVFTRISKKVEVFGFDTRSKVSEQPIGTETIQGAINRARASWECASKEGIECDYSVGIEAGLVWNEILKDYLDVQYCAVLDEKGKITVGHGSGFIYPRSMIEEVHAGKTMGEVFESFTGIDAIGSKMGAIGYLTDLRLTRTELTEQGVFMALVPRMKPALYENDYKHDYSENAIKNGGEDA
;
A
#
# COMPACT_ATOMS: atom_id res chain seq x y z
N MET A 1 -4.01 32.93 12.02
CA MET A 1 -4.51 31.65 11.47
C MET A 1 -4.80 30.72 12.62
N ARG A 2 -6.04 30.25 12.69
CA ARG A 2 -6.53 29.33 13.71
C ARG A 2 -6.63 27.95 13.10
N ILE A 3 -5.86 27.02 13.64
CA ILE A 3 -5.69 25.67 13.10
C ILE A 3 -6.35 24.68 14.04
N CYS A 4 -7.12 23.74 13.52
CA CYS A 4 -7.61 22.60 14.28
C CYS A 4 -7.02 21.28 13.76
N LEU A 5 -6.76 20.36 14.68
CA LEU A 5 -6.53 18.94 14.39
C LEU A 5 -7.08 18.05 15.50
N GLY A 6 -7.35 16.80 15.18
CA GLY A 6 -7.94 15.83 16.11
C GLY A 6 -7.21 14.50 16.10
N GLY A 7 -7.25 13.80 17.24
CA GLY A 7 -6.71 12.45 17.34
C GLY A 7 -6.97 11.80 18.70
N THR A 8 -6.76 10.49 18.79
CA THR A 8 -6.84 9.78 20.08
C THR A 8 -5.60 10.06 20.93
N PHE A 9 -4.42 10.20 20.31
CA PHE A 9 -3.13 10.44 20.98
C PHE A 9 -2.81 9.44 22.11
N GLU A 10 -3.19 8.16 21.95
CA GLU A 10 -2.90 7.11 22.95
C GLU A 10 -1.38 6.94 23.17
N THR A 11 -0.62 6.87 22.08
CA THR A 11 0.84 6.81 22.14
C THR A 11 1.37 7.82 21.13
N ILE A 12 2.15 8.79 21.61
CA ILE A 12 2.79 9.76 20.73
C ILE A 12 3.88 9.03 19.92
N HIS A 13 3.82 9.18 18.60
CA HIS A 13 4.67 8.49 17.64
C HIS A 13 4.96 9.41 16.46
N LYS A 14 5.93 9.05 15.61
CA LYS A 14 6.38 9.87 14.46
C LYS A 14 5.23 10.42 13.59
N GLY A 15 4.18 9.64 13.36
CA GLY A 15 2.97 10.13 12.67
C GLY A 15 2.29 11.33 13.35
N HIS A 16 2.06 11.28 14.67
CA HIS A 16 1.57 12.44 15.43
C HIS A 16 2.58 13.59 15.42
N GLU A 17 3.88 13.29 15.54
CA GLU A 17 4.91 14.33 15.50
C GLU A 17 4.88 15.10 14.18
N ALA A 18 4.71 14.42 13.04
CA ALA A 18 4.61 15.03 11.72
C ALA A 18 3.38 15.95 11.62
N MET A 19 2.19 15.47 12.02
CA MET A 19 0.97 16.29 11.99
C MET A 19 1.08 17.53 12.89
N LEU A 20 1.54 17.34 14.12
CA LEU A 20 1.70 18.45 15.08
C LEU A 20 2.74 19.45 14.58
N SER A 21 3.92 18.98 14.14
CA SER A 21 4.97 19.87 13.64
C SER A 21 4.50 20.69 12.44
N GLN A 22 3.73 20.08 11.54
CA GLN A 22 3.20 20.79 10.38
C GLN A 22 2.14 21.82 10.77
N ALA A 23 1.23 21.47 11.69
CA ALA A 23 0.27 22.43 12.24
C ALA A 23 0.96 23.65 12.86
N PHE A 24 1.96 23.45 13.72
CA PHE A 24 2.69 24.56 14.33
C PHE A 24 3.54 25.36 13.34
N LYS A 25 4.11 24.73 12.30
CA LYS A 25 4.82 25.45 11.22
C LYS A 25 3.89 26.38 10.45
N ILE A 26 2.70 25.90 10.09
CA ILE A 26 1.69 26.69 9.38
C ILE A 26 1.21 27.82 10.28
N CYS A 27 0.93 27.51 11.56
CA CYS A 27 0.51 28.49 12.57
C CYS A 27 1.49 29.66 12.70
N ALA A 28 2.80 29.37 12.68
CA ALA A 28 3.86 30.35 12.85
C ALA A 28 3.98 31.36 11.68
N LEU A 29 3.30 31.14 10.55
CA LEU A 29 3.25 32.10 9.45
C LEU A 29 2.49 33.38 9.80
N GLU A 30 1.69 33.37 10.89
CA GLU A 30 0.93 34.54 11.34
C GLU A 30 1.20 34.88 12.81
N LYS A 31 1.38 36.19 13.10
CA LYS A 31 1.76 36.71 14.43
C LYS A 31 0.83 36.32 15.59
N LYS A 32 -0.45 36.00 15.30
CA LYS A 32 -1.46 35.56 16.29
C LYS A 32 -1.99 34.16 15.98
N GLY A 33 -1.18 33.32 15.32
CA GLY A 33 -1.55 31.95 15.01
C GLY A 33 -1.82 31.14 16.27
N TYR A 34 -2.87 30.31 16.25
CA TYR A 34 -3.25 29.44 17.38
C TYR A 34 -3.61 28.04 16.89
N VAL A 35 -3.27 27.01 17.68
CA VAL A 35 -3.57 25.60 17.35
C VAL A 35 -4.50 24.98 18.40
N TYR A 36 -5.68 24.54 17.98
CA TYR A 36 -6.56 23.67 18.76
C TYR A 36 -6.25 22.20 18.46
N ILE A 37 -5.99 21.42 19.51
CA ILE A 37 -5.74 19.99 19.40
C ILE A 37 -6.82 19.23 20.17
N GLY A 38 -7.72 18.62 19.42
CA GLY A 38 -8.80 17.80 19.96
C GLY A 38 -8.33 16.40 20.30
N ILE A 39 -8.62 15.97 21.52
CA ILE A 39 -8.32 14.64 22.03
C ILE A 39 -9.64 13.89 22.23
N THR A 40 -9.81 12.73 21.59
CA THR A 40 -11.05 11.94 21.72
C THR A 40 -11.39 11.65 23.18
N SER A 41 -12.67 11.73 23.56
CA SER A 41 -13.14 11.31 24.88
C SER A 41 -12.95 9.80 25.07
N ASP A 42 -13.12 9.32 26.31
CA ASP A 42 -12.96 7.89 26.59
C ASP A 42 -14.06 7.07 25.91
N GLU A 43 -15.29 7.58 25.87
CA GLU A 43 -16.40 6.92 25.17
C GLU A 43 -16.20 6.93 23.65
N PHE A 44 -15.84 8.08 23.07
CA PHE A 44 -15.59 8.16 21.63
C PHE A 44 -14.37 7.32 21.19
N ALA A 45 -13.34 7.22 22.04
CA ALA A 45 -12.21 6.34 21.77
C ALA A 45 -12.59 4.85 21.77
N LYS A 46 -13.47 4.40 22.68
CA LYS A 46 -13.95 3.01 22.73
C LYS A 46 -14.72 2.62 21.47
N LEU A 47 -15.52 3.53 20.92
CA LEU A 47 -16.30 3.28 19.69
C LEU A 47 -15.41 3.02 18.47
N SER A 48 -14.17 3.52 18.48
CA SER A 48 -13.28 3.49 17.31
C SER A 48 -12.04 2.60 17.47
N LYS A 49 -11.75 2.09 18.67
CA LYS A 49 -10.52 1.33 18.96
C LYS A 49 -10.82 -0.07 19.49
N LYS A 50 -10.15 -1.07 18.92
CA LYS A 50 -10.24 -2.48 19.33
C LYS A 50 -9.43 -2.82 20.59
N TYR A 51 -8.68 -1.86 21.16
CA TYR A 51 -7.83 -2.05 22.33
C TYR A 51 -8.25 -1.09 23.45
N ARG A 52 -7.84 -1.40 24.69
CA ARG A 52 -8.07 -0.53 25.84
C ARG A 52 -7.28 0.77 25.72
N VAL A 53 -7.98 1.87 25.52
CA VAL A 53 -7.42 3.23 25.47
C VAL A 53 -7.23 3.76 26.89
N SER A 54 -6.15 4.50 27.12
CA SER A 54 -5.91 5.21 28.39
C SER A 54 -6.95 6.29 28.62
N LYS A 55 -7.23 6.63 29.89
CA LYS A 55 -8.16 7.73 30.23
C LYS A 55 -7.75 9.04 29.58
N PHE A 56 -8.74 9.87 29.23
CA PHE A 56 -8.58 11.16 28.57
C PHE A 56 -7.54 12.04 29.28
N GLU A 57 -7.62 12.16 30.61
CA GLU A 57 -6.67 12.96 31.39
C GLU A 57 -5.22 12.50 31.24
N LYS A 58 -4.99 11.18 31.17
CA LYS A 58 -3.64 10.63 30.96
C LYS A 58 -3.13 10.97 29.56
N ARG A 59 -3.96 10.84 28.53
CA ARG A 59 -3.60 11.19 27.14
C ARG A 59 -3.35 12.69 26.98
N LYS A 60 -4.20 13.53 27.57
CA LYS A 60 -4.04 14.99 27.63
C LYS A 60 -2.74 15.39 28.31
N LYS A 61 -2.42 14.82 29.48
CA LYS A 61 -1.16 15.05 30.20
C LYS A 61 0.06 14.66 29.37
N ASN A 62 0.02 13.50 28.72
CA ASN A 62 1.11 13.02 27.87
C ASN A 62 1.35 13.93 26.67
N LEU A 63 0.28 14.34 25.98
CA LEU A 63 0.37 15.26 24.85
C LEU A 63 0.88 16.63 25.30
N LEU A 64 0.38 17.17 26.42
CA LEU A 64 0.85 18.43 26.98
C LEU A 64 2.36 18.40 27.27
N ASN A 65 2.85 17.34 27.91
CA ASN A 65 4.28 17.17 28.19
C ASN A 65 5.11 17.10 26.90
N TYR A 66 4.62 16.39 25.88
CA TYR A 66 5.27 16.33 24.58
C TYR A 66 5.35 17.71 23.91
N LEU A 67 4.25 18.46 23.88
CA LEU A 67 4.19 19.80 23.27
C LEU A 67 5.14 20.77 23.97
N LYS A 68 5.13 20.78 25.31
CA LYS A 68 6.07 21.57 26.13
C LYS A 68 7.53 21.22 25.84
N LYS A 69 7.85 19.92 25.77
CA LYS A 69 9.21 19.44 25.46
C LYS A 69 9.69 19.88 24.08
N LYS A 70 8.79 20.01 23.10
CA LYS A 70 9.10 20.50 21.75
C LYS A 70 9.14 22.03 21.65
N GLY A 71 8.81 22.75 22.72
CA GLY A 71 8.78 24.21 22.73
C GLY A 71 7.61 24.82 21.96
N PHE A 72 6.55 24.05 21.69
CA PHE A 72 5.36 24.59 21.03
C PHE A 72 4.58 25.50 21.99
N GLY A 73 4.19 26.68 21.49
CA GLY A 73 3.40 27.68 22.20
C GLY A 73 2.07 27.98 21.51
N ASN A 74 1.21 28.74 22.18
CA ASN A 74 -0.10 29.20 21.71
C ASN A 74 -1.01 28.09 21.15
N PHE A 75 -1.39 27.15 22.02
CA PHE A 75 -2.30 26.06 21.70
C PHE A 75 -3.32 25.81 22.81
N GLU A 76 -4.38 25.09 22.46
CA GLU A 76 -5.37 24.58 23.40
C GLU A 76 -5.58 23.08 23.20
N LEU A 77 -5.80 22.39 24.32
CA LEU A 77 -6.18 20.98 24.32
C LEU A 77 -7.63 20.85 24.75
N GLY A 78 -8.47 20.36 23.84
CA GLY A 78 -9.88 20.12 24.14
C GLY A 78 -10.29 18.66 23.95
N LYS A 79 -11.50 18.35 24.39
CA LYS A 79 -12.07 17.01 24.32
C LYS A 79 -12.98 16.89 23.11
N LEU A 80 -12.86 15.80 22.35
CA LEU A 80 -13.72 15.48 21.22
C LEU A 80 -14.71 14.39 21.64
N GLU A 81 -15.99 14.74 21.73
CA GLU A 81 -17.08 13.80 21.99
C GLU A 81 -17.60 13.14 20.71
N ASP A 82 -17.31 13.74 19.54
CA ASP A 82 -17.65 13.22 18.23
C ASP A 82 -16.51 13.44 17.21
N ARG A 83 -16.74 13.07 15.94
CA ARG A 83 -15.74 13.13 14.86
C ARG A 83 -15.25 14.55 14.56
N PHE A 84 -16.13 15.55 14.61
CA PHE A 84 -15.83 16.92 14.20
C PHE A 84 -15.60 17.84 15.38
N GLY A 85 -16.30 17.61 16.50
CA GLY A 85 -16.23 18.44 17.70
C GLY A 85 -16.34 19.93 17.36
N PRO A 86 -15.47 20.79 17.91
CA PRO A 86 -15.57 22.24 17.69
C PRO A 86 -15.16 22.66 16.28
N ALA A 87 -14.74 21.74 15.39
CA ALA A 87 -14.46 22.12 14.01
C ALA A 87 -15.73 22.54 13.24
N VAL A 88 -16.94 22.24 13.75
CA VAL A 88 -18.21 22.61 13.10
C VAL A 88 -18.56 24.08 13.31
N ASP A 89 -18.39 24.61 14.52
CA ASP A 89 -18.85 25.95 14.91
C ASP A 89 -17.71 26.86 15.40
N GLY A 90 -16.54 26.27 15.68
CA GLY A 90 -15.33 26.98 16.05
C GLY A 90 -14.81 27.86 14.92
N ASP A 91 -14.20 28.96 15.33
CA ASP A 91 -13.56 29.93 14.45
C ASP A 91 -12.15 29.44 14.10
N PHE A 92 -12.09 28.62 13.05
CA PHE A 92 -10.88 28.00 12.49
C PHE A 92 -10.78 28.34 11.00
N ASP A 93 -9.55 28.47 10.51
CA ASP A 93 -9.22 28.72 9.10
C ASP A 93 -8.78 27.44 8.39
N VAL A 94 -8.04 26.58 9.10
CA VAL A 94 -7.35 25.41 8.56
C VAL A 94 -7.62 24.18 9.42
N CYS A 95 -7.93 23.06 8.78
CA CYS A 95 -8.00 21.75 9.40
C CYS A 95 -6.80 20.91 8.95
N VAL A 96 -5.92 20.53 9.88
CA VAL A 96 -4.80 19.64 9.59
C VAL A 96 -5.27 18.19 9.74
N VAL A 97 -5.17 17.42 8.67
CA VAL A 97 -5.74 16.06 8.59
C VAL A 97 -4.74 15.06 8.01
N SER A 98 -4.93 13.78 8.35
CA SER A 98 -4.29 12.68 7.63
C SER A 98 -4.94 12.49 6.24
N PRO A 99 -4.27 11.76 5.32
CA PRO A 99 -4.85 11.45 4.01
C PRO A 99 -6.19 10.71 4.15
N GLU A 100 -6.31 9.73 5.05
CA GLU A 100 -7.57 9.04 5.38
C GLU A 100 -8.68 9.98 5.85
N SER A 101 -8.33 11.02 6.62
CA SER A 101 -9.32 11.94 7.20
C SER A 101 -9.75 13.04 6.22
N LYS A 102 -9.02 13.22 5.10
CA LYS A 102 -9.35 14.19 4.05
C LYS A 102 -10.76 13.97 3.49
N ARG A 103 -11.20 12.72 3.38
CA ARG A 103 -12.54 12.35 2.87
C ARG A 103 -13.70 12.93 3.70
N TYR A 104 -13.46 13.32 4.96
CA TYR A 104 -14.48 13.89 5.83
C TYR A 104 -14.58 15.42 5.76
N ILE A 105 -13.65 16.09 5.06
CA ILE A 105 -13.64 17.55 4.92
C ILE A 105 -14.89 18.09 4.21
N PRO A 106 -15.40 17.47 3.12
CA PRO A 106 -16.65 17.93 2.51
C PRO A 106 -17.84 17.88 3.46
N GLU A 107 -18.00 16.79 4.22
CA GLU A 107 -19.06 16.65 5.23
C GLU A 107 -18.92 17.71 6.33
N LEU A 108 -17.69 17.93 6.83
CA LEU A 108 -17.40 18.95 7.83
C LEU A 108 -17.78 20.35 7.32
N ASN A 109 -17.37 20.70 6.10
CA ASN A 109 -17.65 22.02 5.53
C ASN A 109 -19.15 22.22 5.24
N ALA A 110 -19.89 21.17 4.89
CA ALA A 110 -21.35 21.24 4.79
C ALA A 110 -21.99 21.57 6.15
N LYS A 111 -21.55 20.92 7.24
CA LYS A 111 -22.02 21.23 8.60
C LYS A 111 -21.63 22.63 9.05
N ARG A 112 -20.42 23.10 8.71
CA ARG A 112 -19.96 24.47 8.98
C ARG A 112 -20.84 25.51 8.29
N ASN A 113 -21.13 25.31 7.01
CA ASN A 113 -22.02 26.21 6.25
C ASN A 113 -23.41 26.27 6.88
N ALA A 114 -23.97 25.13 7.30
CA ALA A 114 -25.25 25.08 8.01
C ALA A 114 -25.22 25.82 9.37
N ALA A 115 -24.07 25.85 10.03
CA ALA A 115 -23.83 26.61 11.26
C ALA A 115 -23.41 28.08 11.01
N GLY A 116 -23.47 28.56 9.76
CA GLY A 116 -23.10 29.94 9.40
C GLY A 116 -21.59 30.23 9.44
N LYS A 117 -20.75 29.20 9.36
CA LYS A 117 -19.28 29.30 9.39
C LYS A 117 -18.68 29.11 8.00
N SER A 118 -17.53 29.76 7.77
CA SER A 118 -16.75 29.61 6.54
C SER A 118 -16.17 28.19 6.41
N ALA A 119 -16.06 27.69 5.18
CA ALA A 119 -15.41 26.40 4.91
C ALA A 119 -13.93 26.40 5.34
N LEU A 120 -13.48 25.29 5.94
CA LEU A 120 -12.08 25.08 6.31
C LEU A 120 -11.26 24.68 5.10
N LYS A 121 -10.05 25.25 5.03
CA LYS A 121 -9.00 24.75 4.15
C LYS A 121 -8.40 23.51 4.79
N ALA A 122 -8.41 22.38 4.08
CA ALA A 122 -7.75 21.18 4.55
C ALA A 122 -6.26 21.20 4.20
N PHE A 123 -5.42 21.02 5.21
CA PHE A 123 -4.00 20.77 5.02
C PHE A 123 -3.71 19.30 5.32
N VAL A 124 -3.40 18.54 4.28
CA VAL A 124 -3.16 17.09 4.39
C VAL A 124 -1.68 16.85 4.70
N VAL A 125 -1.42 16.08 5.76
CA VAL A 125 -0.07 15.69 6.15
C VAL A 125 0.13 14.22 5.80
N ASP A 126 1.08 13.94 4.90
CA ASP A 126 1.39 12.58 4.46
C ASP A 126 1.66 11.61 5.61
N TYR A 127 1.38 10.33 5.36
CA TYR A 127 1.71 9.27 6.30
C TYR A 127 3.21 9.21 6.57
N VAL A 128 3.55 9.05 7.85
CA VAL A 128 4.85 8.50 8.19
C VAL A 128 4.72 6.97 8.18
N LEU A 129 5.46 6.33 7.28
CA LEU A 129 5.46 4.88 7.12
C LEU A 129 6.41 4.20 8.10
N ALA A 130 6.05 2.99 8.51
CA ALA A 130 6.95 2.06 9.19
C ALA A 130 7.83 1.32 8.16
N ASP A 131 8.77 0.51 8.65
CA ASP A 131 9.70 -0.26 7.80
C ASP A 131 8.99 -1.28 6.88
N ASP A 132 7.69 -1.52 7.05
CA ASP A 132 6.88 -2.37 6.17
C ASP A 132 6.01 -1.58 5.17
N LEU A 133 6.28 -0.29 4.93
CA LEU A 133 5.47 0.59 4.05
C LEU A 133 4.01 0.81 4.51
N LYS A 134 3.64 0.37 5.72
CA LYS A 134 2.33 0.65 6.32
C LYS A 134 2.42 1.87 7.24
N PRO A 135 1.39 2.73 7.32
CA PRO A 135 1.40 3.89 8.22
C PRO A 135 1.66 3.53 9.69
N ILE A 136 2.47 4.35 10.38
CA ILE A 136 2.66 4.24 11.83
C ILE A 136 1.36 4.61 12.54
N SER A 137 0.89 3.74 13.44
CA SER A 137 -0.31 3.99 14.23
C SER A 137 -0.18 3.49 15.67
N SER A 138 -0.92 4.12 16.58
CA SER A 138 -0.99 3.69 17.98
C SER A 138 -1.48 2.24 18.11
N THR A 139 -2.38 1.80 17.22
CA THR A 139 -2.87 0.41 17.17
C THR A 139 -1.73 -0.57 16.96
N ARG A 140 -0.91 -0.37 15.91
CA ARG A 140 0.22 -1.26 15.59
C ARG A 140 1.31 -1.26 16.66
N ILE A 141 1.48 -0.13 17.36
CA ILE A 141 2.42 -0.03 18.48
C ILE A 141 1.92 -0.85 19.69
N LYS A 142 0.62 -0.77 20.00
CA LYS A 142 0.01 -1.52 21.11
C LYS A 142 -0.07 -3.02 20.85
N GLU A 143 -0.29 -3.41 19.60
CA GLU A 143 -0.20 -4.80 19.15
C GLU A 143 1.24 -5.33 19.13
N GLY A 144 2.24 -4.49 19.41
CA GLY A 144 3.64 -4.93 19.43
C GLY A 144 4.24 -5.19 18.06
N LYS A 145 3.61 -4.71 16.96
CA LYS A 145 4.12 -4.88 15.59
C LYS A 145 5.27 -3.92 15.28
N ILE A 146 5.17 -2.68 15.76
CA ILE A 146 6.16 -1.62 15.50
C ILE A 146 6.51 -0.82 16.76
N THR A 147 7.62 -0.10 16.70
CA THR A 147 8.00 0.93 17.67
C THR A 147 7.34 2.28 17.34
N THR A 148 7.44 3.26 18.26
CA THR A 148 6.93 4.63 18.05
C THR A 148 7.64 5.38 16.92
N THR A 149 8.80 4.89 16.48
CA THR A 149 9.56 5.45 15.36
C THR A 149 9.30 4.74 14.04
N GLY A 150 8.51 3.66 14.03
CA GLY A 150 8.18 2.90 12.82
C GLY A 150 9.03 1.65 12.60
N ARG A 151 9.99 1.34 13.49
CA ARG A 151 10.77 0.11 13.36
C ARG A 151 9.94 -1.14 13.66
N LEU A 152 10.08 -2.17 12.84
CA LEU A 152 9.40 -3.45 13.03
C LEU A 152 9.97 -4.24 14.22
N ARG A 153 9.08 -4.84 15.00
CA ARG A 153 9.45 -5.76 16.09
C ARG A 153 9.52 -7.21 15.61
N GLN A 154 8.71 -7.56 14.63
CA GLN A 154 8.64 -8.87 13.99
C GLN A 154 9.00 -8.76 12.48
N PRO A 155 9.42 -9.85 11.84
CA PRO A 155 9.65 -9.87 10.39
C PRO A 155 8.37 -9.59 9.60
N ILE A 156 8.54 -8.99 8.41
CA ILE A 156 7.46 -8.92 7.43
C ILE A 156 7.26 -10.34 6.90
N LYS A 157 6.04 -10.87 7.00
CA LYS A 157 5.70 -12.19 6.47
C LYS A 157 5.00 -12.05 5.12
N ILE A 158 5.54 -12.69 4.08
CA ILE A 158 5.02 -12.62 2.71
C ILE A 158 4.70 -14.00 2.18
N ALA A 159 3.45 -14.21 1.75
CA ALA A 159 3.06 -15.39 0.98
C ALA A 159 3.29 -15.14 -0.52
N VAL A 160 3.81 -16.12 -1.25
CA VAL A 160 4.05 -16.03 -2.69
C VAL A 160 3.26 -17.12 -3.39
N GLY A 161 2.47 -16.77 -4.41
CA GLY A 161 1.70 -17.70 -5.25
C GLY A 161 2.55 -18.49 -6.24
N SER A 162 3.71 -18.99 -5.79
CA SER A 162 4.56 -19.92 -6.53
C SER A 162 5.56 -20.62 -5.60
N LYS A 163 5.93 -21.86 -5.94
CA LYS A 163 7.09 -22.58 -5.36
C LYS A 163 8.38 -22.39 -6.16
N ASN A 164 8.33 -21.69 -7.28
CA ASN A 164 9.51 -21.44 -8.11
C ASN A 164 10.52 -20.56 -7.35
N VAL A 165 11.75 -21.06 -7.19
CA VAL A 165 12.81 -20.40 -6.42
C VAL A 165 13.14 -19.00 -6.93
N VAL A 166 13.07 -18.76 -8.26
CA VAL A 166 13.31 -17.44 -8.86
C VAL A 166 12.26 -16.43 -8.41
N LYS A 167 10.97 -16.82 -8.42
CA LYS A 167 9.87 -15.94 -8.00
C LYS A 167 9.93 -15.64 -6.50
N VAL A 168 10.20 -16.67 -5.68
CA VAL A 168 10.32 -16.51 -4.22
C VAL A 168 11.52 -15.63 -3.87
N GLU A 169 12.66 -15.83 -4.53
CA GLU A 169 13.87 -15.04 -4.26
C GLU A 169 13.74 -13.59 -4.74
N ALA A 170 13.12 -13.34 -5.88
CA ALA A 170 12.84 -11.98 -6.34
C ALA A 170 11.99 -11.20 -5.32
N VAL A 171 10.96 -11.84 -4.75
CA VAL A 171 10.16 -11.23 -3.68
C VAL A 171 11.02 -10.97 -2.44
N ARG A 172 11.83 -11.96 -2.01
CA ARG A 172 12.73 -11.80 -0.87
C ARG A 172 13.70 -10.63 -1.07
N ASN A 173 14.34 -10.54 -2.23
CA ASN A 173 15.32 -9.50 -2.55
C ASN A 173 14.68 -8.11 -2.50
N VAL A 174 13.51 -7.93 -3.11
CA VAL A 174 12.81 -6.65 -3.11
C VAL A 174 12.35 -6.24 -1.72
N PHE A 175 11.72 -7.15 -0.97
CA PHE A 175 11.28 -6.82 0.40
C PHE A 175 12.46 -6.59 1.35
N THR A 176 13.62 -7.20 1.11
CA THR A 176 14.84 -6.96 1.90
C THR A 176 15.41 -5.55 1.68
N ARG A 177 15.18 -4.93 0.51
CA ARG A 177 15.51 -3.51 0.26
C ARG A 177 14.66 -2.56 1.09
N ILE A 178 13.49 -3.01 1.54
CA ILE A 178 12.51 -2.23 2.32
C ILE A 178 12.74 -2.44 3.82
N SER A 179 12.90 -3.68 4.26
CA SER A 179 13.13 -4.05 5.66
C SER A 179 14.18 -5.15 5.77
N LYS A 180 15.02 -5.09 6.80
CA LYS A 180 16.00 -6.16 7.08
C LYS A 180 15.39 -7.45 7.63
N LYS A 181 14.14 -7.41 8.10
CA LYS A 181 13.47 -8.58 8.70
C LYS A 181 12.34 -9.04 7.79
N VAL A 182 12.56 -10.11 7.02
CA VAL A 182 11.63 -10.61 6.02
C VAL A 182 11.59 -12.15 6.04
N GLU A 183 10.38 -12.71 6.07
CA GLU A 183 10.09 -14.12 5.91
C GLU A 183 9.19 -14.31 4.69
N VAL A 184 9.56 -15.23 3.80
CA VAL A 184 8.85 -15.47 2.53
C VAL A 184 8.47 -16.94 2.45
N PHE A 185 7.20 -17.20 2.16
CA PHE A 185 6.58 -18.52 2.10
C PHE A 185 6.03 -18.77 0.70
N GLY A 186 6.55 -19.79 0.01
CA GLY A 186 6.10 -20.15 -1.34
C GLY A 186 4.96 -21.17 -1.30
N PHE A 187 3.86 -20.88 -1.98
CA PHE A 187 2.69 -21.75 -2.08
C PHE A 187 2.47 -22.20 -3.51
N ASP A 188 2.05 -23.45 -3.66
CA ASP A 188 1.59 -23.94 -4.95
C ASP A 188 0.16 -23.45 -5.18
N THR A 189 -0.03 -22.62 -6.20
CA THR A 189 -1.32 -21.97 -6.47
C THR A 189 -1.60 -22.00 -7.96
N ARG A 190 -2.88 -22.14 -8.31
CA ARG A 190 -3.35 -22.07 -9.69
C ARG A 190 -3.70 -20.62 -10.03
N SER A 191 -3.26 -20.15 -11.19
CA SER A 191 -3.59 -18.80 -11.69
C SER A 191 -5.04 -18.66 -12.12
N LYS A 192 -5.74 -19.77 -12.39
CA LYS A 192 -7.13 -19.83 -12.91
C LYS A 192 -7.30 -19.05 -14.22
N VAL A 193 -6.23 -18.91 -15.01
CA VAL A 193 -6.23 -18.39 -16.39
C VAL A 193 -5.55 -19.43 -17.28
N SER A 194 -5.44 -19.15 -18.59
CA SER A 194 -4.74 -20.03 -19.53
C SER A 194 -3.29 -20.30 -19.12
N GLU A 195 -2.74 -21.45 -19.54
CA GLU A 195 -1.34 -21.81 -19.26
C GLU A 195 -0.35 -20.85 -19.95
N GLN A 196 -0.77 -20.23 -21.06
CA GLN A 196 -0.04 -19.15 -21.73
C GLN A 196 -0.88 -17.86 -21.70
N PRO A 197 -0.82 -17.06 -20.62
CA PRO A 197 -1.61 -15.84 -20.49
C PRO A 197 -1.32 -14.86 -21.63
N ILE A 198 -2.40 -14.33 -22.22
CA ILE A 198 -2.34 -13.29 -23.25
C ILE A 198 -3.19 -12.08 -22.81
N GLY A 199 -2.64 -10.88 -22.99
CA GLY A 199 -3.31 -9.63 -22.69
C GLY A 199 -3.68 -9.52 -21.20
N THR A 200 -4.96 -9.28 -20.94
CA THR A 200 -5.51 -9.04 -19.60
C THR A 200 -5.50 -10.28 -18.70
N GLU A 201 -5.39 -11.48 -19.26
CA GLU A 201 -5.26 -12.70 -18.46
C GLU A 201 -4.00 -12.69 -17.60
N THR A 202 -2.93 -12.02 -18.05
CA THR A 202 -1.65 -11.97 -17.33
C THR A 202 -1.79 -11.24 -15.99
N ILE A 203 -2.41 -10.05 -15.99
CA ILE A 203 -2.67 -9.30 -14.76
C ILE A 203 -3.68 -10.03 -13.86
N GLN A 204 -4.70 -10.67 -14.44
CA GLN A 204 -5.67 -11.46 -13.69
C GLN A 204 -5.01 -12.66 -13.00
N GLY A 205 -4.13 -13.38 -13.69
CA GLY A 205 -3.37 -14.51 -13.15
C GLY A 205 -2.50 -14.09 -11.96
N ALA A 206 -1.82 -12.94 -12.05
CA ALA A 206 -1.05 -12.39 -10.93
C ALA A 206 -1.96 -12.08 -9.72
N ILE A 207 -3.12 -11.45 -9.93
CA ILE A 207 -4.08 -11.16 -8.86
C ILE A 207 -4.62 -12.44 -8.21
N ASN A 208 -4.98 -13.43 -9.02
CA ASN A 208 -5.49 -14.71 -8.56
C ASN A 208 -4.46 -15.46 -7.70
N ARG A 209 -3.19 -15.47 -8.13
CA ARG A 209 -2.08 -16.05 -7.36
C ARG A 209 -1.85 -15.34 -6.02
N ALA A 210 -1.96 -14.02 -5.99
CA ALA A 210 -1.83 -13.25 -4.75
C ALA A 210 -2.95 -13.62 -3.76
N ARG A 211 -4.20 -13.69 -4.22
CA ARG A 211 -5.35 -14.11 -3.39
C ARG A 211 -5.22 -15.55 -2.91
N ALA A 212 -4.91 -16.48 -3.82
CA ALA A 212 -4.77 -17.89 -3.49
C ALA A 212 -3.66 -18.14 -2.46
N SER A 213 -2.50 -17.46 -2.59
CA SER A 213 -1.41 -17.61 -1.61
C SER A 213 -1.75 -17.01 -0.24
N TRP A 214 -2.56 -15.95 -0.18
CA TRP A 214 -3.11 -15.44 1.07
C TRP A 214 -4.00 -16.49 1.78
N GLU A 215 -4.89 -17.11 1.02
CA GLU A 215 -5.77 -18.18 1.53
C GLU A 215 -4.99 -19.41 2.00
N CYS A 216 -3.99 -19.85 1.23
CA CYS A 216 -3.11 -20.97 1.60
C CYS A 216 -2.37 -20.68 2.91
N ALA A 217 -1.73 -19.51 3.01
CA ALA A 217 -1.03 -19.09 4.23
C ALA A 217 -1.98 -19.07 5.44
N SER A 218 -3.19 -18.53 5.26
CA SER A 218 -4.20 -18.49 6.32
C SER A 218 -4.62 -19.88 6.79
N LYS A 219 -4.79 -20.85 5.86
CA LYS A 219 -5.10 -22.25 6.18
C LYS A 219 -3.98 -22.95 6.95
N GLU A 220 -2.73 -22.57 6.70
CA GLU A 220 -1.56 -23.07 7.42
C GLU A 220 -1.29 -22.31 8.74
N GLY A 221 -2.18 -21.38 9.13
CA GLY A 221 -2.03 -20.61 10.37
C GLY A 221 -0.95 -19.53 10.31
N ILE A 222 -0.52 -19.15 9.09
CA ILE A 222 0.48 -18.12 8.88
C ILE A 222 -0.22 -16.76 8.68
N GLU A 223 -0.11 -15.90 9.70
CA GLU A 223 -0.54 -14.50 9.60
C GLU A 223 0.47 -13.69 8.77
N CYS A 224 0.19 -13.53 7.48
CA CYS A 224 1.01 -12.74 6.57
C CYS A 224 0.69 -11.24 6.62
N ASP A 225 1.70 -10.42 6.36
CA ASP A 225 1.57 -8.97 6.14
C ASP A 225 1.23 -8.64 4.69
N TYR A 226 1.69 -9.48 3.76
CA TYR A 226 1.50 -9.35 2.32
C TYR A 226 1.31 -10.73 1.68
N SER A 227 0.64 -10.76 0.53
CA SER A 227 0.80 -11.85 -0.43
C SER A 227 1.11 -11.30 -1.82
N VAL A 228 1.84 -12.11 -2.60
CA VAL A 228 2.39 -11.73 -3.89
C VAL A 228 2.05 -12.78 -4.93
N GLY A 229 1.49 -12.35 -6.05
CA GLY A 229 1.31 -13.19 -7.23
C GLY A 229 2.07 -12.60 -8.41
N ILE A 230 2.75 -13.45 -9.16
CA ILE A 230 3.59 -13.06 -10.30
C ILE A 230 3.22 -13.93 -11.48
N GLU A 231 2.89 -13.32 -12.61
CA GLU A 231 2.54 -14.02 -13.84
C GLU A 231 3.21 -13.37 -15.06
N ALA A 232 3.81 -14.20 -15.90
CA ALA A 232 4.38 -13.80 -17.18
C ALA A 232 3.33 -14.06 -18.27
N GLY A 233 3.32 -13.23 -19.31
CA GLY A 233 2.38 -13.38 -20.41
C GLY A 233 2.69 -12.42 -21.54
N LEU A 234 2.04 -12.66 -22.68
CA LEU A 234 2.23 -11.87 -23.89
C LEU A 234 1.20 -10.75 -23.95
N VAL A 235 1.65 -9.50 -24.04
CA VAL A 235 0.80 -8.32 -24.14
C VAL A 235 0.92 -7.71 -25.52
N TRP A 236 -0.18 -7.65 -26.26
CA TRP A 236 -0.21 -7.03 -27.59
C TRP A 236 0.04 -5.52 -27.49
N ASN A 237 0.90 -5.00 -28.36
CA ASN A 237 1.13 -3.57 -28.52
C ASN A 237 0.64 -3.09 -29.89
N GLU A 238 -0.31 -2.17 -29.89
CA GLU A 238 -0.95 -1.68 -31.11
C GLU A 238 -0.02 -0.91 -32.06
N ILE A 239 1.02 -0.26 -31.55
CA ILE A 239 1.96 0.53 -32.37
C ILE A 239 3.02 -0.40 -32.97
N LEU A 240 3.56 -1.32 -32.16
CA LEU A 240 4.55 -2.29 -32.61
C LEU A 240 3.95 -3.35 -33.52
N LYS A 241 2.63 -3.59 -33.43
CA LYS A 241 1.94 -4.72 -34.07
C LYS A 241 2.60 -6.05 -33.73
N ASP A 242 3.01 -6.17 -32.46
CA ASP A 242 3.70 -7.33 -31.92
C ASP A 242 3.40 -7.49 -30.41
N TYR A 243 3.79 -8.63 -29.85
CA TYR A 243 3.66 -8.95 -28.44
C TYR A 243 4.93 -8.61 -27.65
N LEU A 244 4.73 -8.03 -26.47
CA LEU A 244 5.75 -7.93 -25.44
C LEU A 244 5.51 -9.02 -24.38
N ASP A 245 6.53 -9.82 -24.08
CA ASP A 245 6.54 -10.64 -22.86
C ASP A 245 6.75 -9.72 -21.66
N VAL A 246 5.76 -9.70 -20.76
CA VAL A 246 5.76 -8.88 -19.57
C VAL A 246 5.43 -9.73 -18.34
N GLN A 247 6.11 -9.47 -17.23
CA GLN A 247 5.80 -10.07 -15.94
C GLN A 247 5.02 -9.11 -15.06
N TYR A 248 3.74 -9.38 -14.86
CA TYR A 248 2.90 -8.67 -13.89
C TYR A 248 3.13 -9.22 -12.48
N CYS A 249 3.10 -8.32 -11.51
CA CYS A 249 3.12 -8.64 -10.09
C CYS A 249 1.96 -7.93 -9.39
N ALA A 250 1.21 -8.68 -8.58
CA ALA A 250 0.17 -8.15 -7.70
C ALA A 250 0.59 -8.35 -6.23
N VAL A 251 0.47 -7.30 -5.42
CA VAL A 251 0.73 -7.31 -3.97
C VAL A 251 -0.54 -7.01 -3.21
N LEU A 252 -1.04 -7.99 -2.47
CA LEU A 252 -2.22 -7.91 -1.60
C LEU A 252 -1.78 -7.70 -0.14
N ASP A 253 -2.53 -6.92 0.64
CA ASP A 253 -2.32 -6.73 2.09
C ASP A 253 -3.51 -7.19 2.93
N GLU A 254 -3.38 -7.09 4.27
CA GLU A 254 -4.39 -7.53 5.23
C GLU A 254 -5.71 -6.77 5.17
N LYS A 255 -5.73 -5.62 4.48
CA LYS A 255 -6.94 -4.81 4.30
C LYS A 255 -7.63 -5.11 2.99
N GLY A 256 -7.15 -6.09 2.22
CA GLY A 256 -7.68 -6.41 0.91
C GLY A 256 -7.17 -5.50 -0.21
N LYS A 257 -6.27 -4.55 0.07
CA LYS A 257 -5.76 -3.63 -0.95
C LYS A 257 -4.79 -4.37 -1.86
N ILE A 258 -5.02 -4.30 -3.16
CA ILE A 258 -4.14 -4.83 -4.20
C ILE A 258 -3.44 -3.67 -4.90
N THR A 259 -2.13 -3.80 -5.08
CA THR A 259 -1.33 -2.92 -5.94
C THR A 259 -0.67 -3.78 -7.01
N VAL A 260 -0.60 -3.26 -8.24
CA VAL A 260 -0.05 -3.98 -9.38
C VAL A 260 1.08 -3.17 -10.00
N GLY A 261 2.10 -3.87 -10.48
CA GLY A 261 3.13 -3.33 -11.34
C GLY A 261 3.62 -4.42 -12.29
N HIS A 262 4.47 -4.06 -13.24
CA HIS A 262 5.06 -5.03 -14.15
C HIS A 262 6.54 -4.73 -14.39
N GLY A 263 7.30 -5.76 -14.78
CA GLY A 263 8.70 -5.62 -15.18
C GLY A 263 8.85 -5.04 -16.58
N SER A 264 10.10 -4.86 -17.02
CA SER A 264 10.39 -4.50 -18.42
C SER A 264 9.82 -5.56 -19.38
N GLY A 265 9.35 -5.12 -20.55
CA GLY A 265 8.88 -6.01 -21.60
C GLY A 265 9.91 -6.22 -22.71
N PHE A 266 9.85 -7.35 -23.41
CA PHE A 266 10.68 -7.63 -24.59
C PHE A 266 9.93 -8.44 -25.64
N ILE A 267 10.39 -8.36 -26.89
CA ILE A 267 9.78 -9.04 -28.05
C ILE A 267 10.48 -10.39 -28.27
N TYR A 268 9.72 -11.41 -28.61
CA TYR A 268 10.25 -12.69 -29.08
C TYR A 268 10.40 -12.73 -30.61
N PRO A 269 11.28 -13.58 -31.16
CA PRO A 269 11.27 -13.90 -32.58
C PRO A 269 9.88 -14.32 -33.06
N ARG A 270 9.45 -13.81 -34.22
CA ARG A 270 8.11 -14.04 -34.79
C ARG A 270 7.75 -15.52 -34.91
N SER A 271 8.72 -16.37 -35.29
CA SER A 271 8.51 -17.82 -35.39
C SER A 271 8.05 -18.45 -34.07
N MET A 272 8.52 -17.95 -32.92
CA MET A 272 8.12 -18.45 -31.61
C MET A 272 6.69 -18.02 -31.26
N ILE A 273 6.30 -16.80 -31.65
CA ILE A 273 4.93 -16.30 -31.47
C ILE A 273 3.94 -17.12 -32.32
N GLU A 274 4.31 -17.48 -33.54
CA GLU A 274 3.51 -18.34 -34.42
C GLU A 274 3.26 -19.73 -33.79
N GLU A 275 4.27 -20.31 -33.14
CA GLU A 275 4.10 -21.56 -32.38
C GLU A 275 3.20 -21.42 -31.16
N VAL A 276 3.24 -20.28 -30.47
CA VAL A 276 2.32 -20.00 -29.36
C VAL A 276 0.88 -19.88 -29.85
N HIS A 277 0.66 -19.21 -30.98
CA HIS A 277 -0.66 -19.16 -31.61
C HIS A 277 -1.16 -20.53 -32.09
N ALA A 278 -0.25 -21.47 -32.36
CA ALA A 278 -0.57 -22.87 -32.64
C ALA A 278 -0.91 -23.69 -31.37
N GLY A 279 -0.93 -23.07 -30.20
CA GLY A 279 -1.39 -23.67 -28.94
C GLY A 279 -0.29 -24.12 -27.98
N LYS A 280 1.00 -23.88 -28.30
CA LYS A 280 2.10 -24.13 -27.37
C LYS A 280 2.25 -23.00 -26.36
N THR A 281 2.80 -23.32 -25.19
CA THR A 281 3.29 -22.30 -24.26
C THR A 281 4.66 -21.77 -24.70
N MET A 282 4.98 -20.53 -24.34
CA MET A 282 6.29 -19.95 -24.61
C MET A 282 7.42 -20.75 -23.93
N GLY A 283 7.14 -21.37 -22.78
CA GLY A 283 8.04 -22.29 -22.12
C GLY A 283 8.41 -23.47 -23.02
N GLU A 284 7.42 -24.19 -23.55
CA GLU A 284 7.62 -25.35 -24.43
C GLU A 284 8.34 -24.98 -25.73
N VAL A 285 7.98 -23.83 -26.32
CA VAL A 285 8.64 -23.31 -27.53
C VAL A 285 10.12 -23.05 -27.26
N PHE A 286 10.44 -22.39 -26.14
CA PHE A 286 11.81 -22.04 -25.81
C PHE A 286 12.65 -23.26 -25.39
N GLU A 287 12.06 -24.24 -24.70
CA GLU A 287 12.71 -25.51 -24.39
C GLU A 287 13.04 -26.29 -25.67
N SER A 288 12.09 -26.37 -26.61
CA SER A 288 12.30 -27.01 -27.90
C SER A 288 13.39 -26.32 -28.73
N PHE A 289 13.43 -24.99 -28.71
CA PHE A 289 14.42 -24.18 -29.44
C PHE A 289 15.82 -24.28 -28.84
N THR A 290 15.95 -24.25 -27.51
CA THR A 290 17.24 -24.20 -26.82
C THR A 290 17.81 -25.57 -26.45
N GLY A 291 16.96 -26.60 -26.37
CA GLY A 291 17.32 -27.91 -25.82
C GLY A 291 17.56 -27.92 -24.31
N ILE A 292 17.17 -26.87 -23.58
CA ILE A 292 17.39 -26.75 -22.14
C ILE A 292 16.09 -27.05 -21.38
N ASP A 293 16.02 -28.22 -20.74
CA ASP A 293 14.87 -28.61 -19.93
C ASP A 293 14.59 -27.62 -18.79
N ALA A 294 13.31 -27.31 -18.58
CA ALA A 294 12.82 -26.43 -17.51
C ALA A 294 13.55 -25.07 -17.50
N ILE A 295 13.89 -24.52 -18.67
CA ILE A 295 14.61 -23.23 -18.78
C ILE A 295 13.87 -22.12 -18.05
N GLY A 296 12.52 -22.18 -18.03
CA GLY A 296 11.66 -21.29 -17.27
C GLY A 296 11.86 -21.34 -15.75
N SER A 297 12.41 -22.42 -15.19
CA SER A 297 12.75 -22.47 -13.76
C SER A 297 14.23 -22.19 -13.47
N LYS A 298 15.01 -21.91 -14.52
CA LYS A 298 16.46 -21.63 -14.48
C LYS A 298 16.71 -20.18 -14.94
N MET A 299 17.46 -19.99 -16.03
CA MET A 299 17.82 -18.69 -16.57
C MET A 299 16.65 -17.94 -17.24
N GLY A 300 15.59 -18.64 -17.64
CA GLY A 300 14.48 -18.10 -18.42
C GLY A 300 14.87 -17.67 -19.84
N ALA A 301 13.88 -17.38 -20.68
CA ALA A 301 14.12 -16.89 -22.02
C ALA A 301 14.95 -15.59 -22.03
N ILE A 302 14.66 -14.65 -21.11
CA ILE A 302 15.42 -13.40 -21.00
C ILE A 302 16.92 -13.64 -20.72
N GLY A 303 17.25 -14.59 -19.84
CA GLY A 303 18.63 -14.91 -19.53
C GLY A 303 19.37 -15.51 -20.72
N TYR A 304 18.67 -16.29 -21.55
CA TYR A 304 19.22 -16.82 -22.80
C TYR A 304 19.38 -15.71 -23.86
N LEU A 305 18.33 -14.95 -24.13
CA LEU A 305 18.31 -13.91 -25.18
C LEU A 305 19.29 -12.76 -24.92
N THR A 306 19.70 -12.56 -23.67
CA THR A 306 20.60 -11.47 -23.28
C THR A 306 22.00 -11.93 -22.90
N ASP A 307 22.34 -13.20 -23.11
CA ASP A 307 23.59 -13.80 -22.64
C ASP A 307 23.86 -13.51 -21.15
N LEU A 308 22.82 -13.68 -20.32
CA LEU A 308 22.81 -13.41 -18.88
C LEU A 308 23.12 -11.97 -18.45
N ARG A 309 23.10 -10.99 -19.37
CA ARG A 309 23.18 -9.56 -19.01
C ARG A 309 21.96 -9.07 -18.25
N LEU A 310 20.83 -9.78 -18.36
CA LEU A 310 19.67 -9.63 -17.49
C LEU A 310 19.13 -11.01 -17.13
N THR A 311 19.16 -11.33 -15.83
CA THR A 311 18.64 -12.61 -15.33
C THR A 311 17.12 -12.57 -15.15
N ARG A 312 16.51 -13.76 -15.13
CA ARG A 312 15.07 -13.89 -14.81
C ARG A 312 14.73 -13.34 -13.42
N THR A 313 15.60 -13.55 -12.43
CA THR A 313 15.40 -13.00 -11.08
C THR A 313 15.36 -11.48 -11.11
N GLU A 314 16.32 -10.82 -11.76
CA GLU A 314 16.35 -9.35 -11.88
C GLU A 314 15.14 -8.81 -12.62
N LEU A 315 14.69 -9.48 -13.69
CA LEU A 315 13.46 -9.10 -14.39
C LEU A 315 12.22 -9.21 -13.47
N THR A 316 12.10 -10.31 -12.72
CA THR A 316 10.99 -10.52 -11.78
C THR A 316 11.03 -9.49 -10.63
N GLU A 317 12.21 -9.16 -10.12
CA GLU A 317 12.39 -8.12 -9.09
C GLU A 317 11.85 -6.76 -9.54
N GLN A 318 12.00 -6.40 -10.83
CA GLN A 318 11.42 -5.15 -11.35
C GLN A 318 9.91 -5.14 -11.17
N GLY A 319 9.22 -6.22 -11.55
CA GLY A 319 7.76 -6.32 -11.40
C GLY A 319 7.32 -6.21 -9.94
N VAL A 320 8.00 -6.90 -9.03
CA VAL A 320 7.72 -6.82 -7.59
C VAL A 320 7.94 -5.40 -7.07
N PHE A 321 9.05 -4.76 -7.44
CA PHE A 321 9.35 -3.39 -7.00
C PHE A 321 8.33 -2.38 -7.54
N MET A 322 7.94 -2.51 -8.82
CA MET A 322 6.92 -1.65 -9.42
C MET A 322 5.57 -1.80 -8.72
N ALA A 323 5.18 -3.01 -8.32
CA ALA A 323 3.94 -3.24 -7.56
C ALA A 323 3.94 -2.59 -6.16
N LEU A 324 5.11 -2.22 -5.63
CA LEU A 324 5.25 -1.54 -4.34
C LEU A 324 5.30 -0.01 -4.45
N VAL A 325 5.50 0.56 -5.66
CA VAL A 325 5.54 2.02 -5.87
C VAL A 325 4.32 2.73 -5.26
N PRO A 326 3.07 2.26 -5.47
CA PRO A 326 1.89 2.90 -4.88
C PRO A 326 1.82 2.78 -3.34
N ARG A 327 2.58 1.85 -2.76
CA ARG A 327 2.70 1.65 -1.31
C ARG A 327 3.79 2.52 -0.68
N MET A 328 4.76 2.99 -1.46
CA MET A 328 5.82 3.89 -0.97
C MET A 328 5.33 5.34 -0.80
N LYS A 329 4.32 5.76 -1.56
CA LYS A 329 3.72 7.10 -1.50
C LYS A 329 2.18 7.04 -1.38
N PRO A 330 1.63 6.35 -0.35
CA PRO A 330 0.21 5.98 -0.33
C PRO A 330 -0.75 7.18 -0.34
N ALA A 331 -0.32 8.34 0.15
CA ALA A 331 -1.12 9.57 0.13
C ALA A 331 -1.43 10.07 -1.30
N LEU A 332 -0.53 9.81 -2.27
CA LEU A 332 -0.75 10.17 -3.67
C LEU A 332 -1.81 9.30 -4.35
N TYR A 333 -2.02 8.07 -3.87
CA TYR A 333 -2.89 7.10 -4.53
C TYR A 333 -4.23 6.88 -3.80
N GLU A 334 -4.44 7.48 -2.64
CA GLU A 334 -5.55 7.13 -1.75
C GLU A 334 -6.94 7.52 -2.29
N ASN A 335 -7.01 8.46 -3.23
CA ASN A 335 -8.25 8.83 -3.92
C ASN A 335 -8.41 8.17 -5.30
N ASP A 336 -7.35 7.51 -5.80
CA ASP A 336 -7.27 6.96 -7.16
C ASP A 336 -7.50 5.43 -7.19
N TYR A 337 -7.35 4.74 -6.06
CA TYR A 337 -7.67 3.31 -5.93
C TYR A 337 -9.19 3.07 -5.84
N LYS A 338 -9.90 3.31 -6.95
CA LYS A 338 -11.25 2.77 -7.20
C LYS A 338 -11.23 1.54 -8.12
N HIS A 339 -10.11 0.83 -8.21
CA HIS A 339 -10.10 -0.46 -8.90
C HIS A 339 -10.62 -1.52 -7.95
N ASP A 340 -11.93 -1.76 -8.01
CA ASP A 340 -12.47 -3.03 -7.57
C ASP A 340 -11.96 -4.10 -8.54
N TYR A 341 -11.08 -4.98 -8.06
CA TYR A 341 -10.64 -6.15 -8.82
C TYR A 341 -11.51 -7.38 -8.48
N SER A 342 -12.72 -7.18 -7.96
CA SER A 342 -13.72 -8.24 -7.84
C SER A 342 -14.08 -8.79 -9.23
N GLU A 343 -14.46 -10.05 -9.30
CA GLU A 343 -14.84 -10.70 -10.56
C GLU A 343 -15.97 -9.95 -11.31
N ASN A 344 -16.78 -9.15 -10.60
CA ASN A 344 -17.89 -8.37 -11.17
C ASN A 344 -17.43 -7.08 -11.86
N ALA A 345 -16.36 -6.44 -11.40
CA ALA A 345 -15.88 -5.18 -11.97
C ALA A 345 -15.09 -5.40 -13.27
N ILE A 346 -14.48 -6.57 -13.43
CA ILE A 346 -13.64 -6.93 -14.59
C ILE A 346 -14.50 -7.29 -15.83
N LYS A 347 -15.73 -7.78 -15.61
CA LYS A 347 -16.68 -8.05 -16.70
C LYS A 347 -17.29 -6.78 -17.30
N ASN A 348 -17.36 -5.68 -16.55
CA ASN A 348 -18.03 -4.45 -16.96
C ASN A 348 -17.07 -3.35 -17.47
N GLY A 349 -15.75 -3.57 -17.40
CA GLY A 349 -14.74 -2.57 -17.78
C GLY A 349 -14.45 -2.47 -19.27
N GLY A 350 -15.28 -3.06 -20.13
CA GLY A 350 -15.06 -3.12 -21.59
C GLY A 350 -15.90 -2.15 -22.42
N GLU A 351 -16.83 -1.39 -21.83
CA GLU A 351 -17.78 -0.58 -22.61
C GLU A 351 -17.66 0.95 -22.44
N ASP A 352 -16.83 1.46 -21.54
CA ASP A 352 -16.61 2.90 -21.42
C ASP A 352 -15.11 3.23 -21.34
N ALA A 353 -14.46 3.29 -22.49
CA ALA A 353 -13.20 3.99 -22.71
C ALA A 353 -13.24 4.77 -24.03
#